data_AF-A0A3C0Q3G7-F1
#
_entry.id   AF-A0A3C0Q3G7-F1
#
_cell.length_a   1.000
_cell.length_b   1.000
_cell.length_c   1.000
_cell.angle_alpha   90.00
_cell.angle_beta   90.00
_cell.angle_gamma   90.00
#
_symmetry.space_group_name_H-M   'P 1'
#
loop_
_entity.id
_entity.type
_entity.pdbx_description
1 polymer ?
#
loop_
_entity_poly.entity_id
_entity_poly.type
_entity_poly.pdbx_seq_one_letter_code
_entity_poly.pdbx_strand_id
1 'polypeptide(L)'
;MEFLRKSGWAGAQETPVSGDWSQRKFFRIESKGKTSILIQSFPDDDIRAIAGHKLKDFVRISAYLNELGLSAPDVYAQDLAHGLLLV
;
A
#
# COMPACT_ATOMS: atom_id res chain seq x y z
N MET A 1 -6.47 -11.27 4.46
CA MET A 1 -5.17 -11.83 3.97
C MET A 1 -4.14 -11.99 5.12
N GLU A 2 -3.13 -12.87 5.00
CA GLU A 2 -2.09 -13.08 6.06
C GLU A 2 -1.26 -11.81 6.37
N PHE A 3 -0.92 -11.03 5.35
CA PHE A 3 -0.25 -9.73 5.52
C PHE A 3 -1.05 -8.78 6.44
N LEU A 4 -2.35 -8.62 6.20
CA LEU A 4 -3.21 -7.77 7.04
C LEU A 4 -3.29 -8.30 8.47
N ARG A 5 -3.37 -9.63 8.65
CA ARG A 5 -3.37 -10.25 9.97
C ARG A 5 -2.09 -9.92 10.74
N LYS A 6 -0.92 -10.09 10.11
CA LYS A 6 0.39 -9.75 10.71
C LYS A 6 0.56 -8.24 10.96
N SER A 7 -0.10 -7.40 10.17
CA SER A 7 -0.07 -5.94 10.28
C SER A 7 -1.05 -5.36 11.29
N GLY A 8 -1.74 -6.21 12.08
CA GLY A 8 -2.71 -5.76 13.10
C GLY A 8 -4.14 -5.51 12.58
N TRP A 9 -4.42 -5.83 11.32
CA TRP A 9 -5.73 -5.67 10.65
C TRP A 9 -6.46 -7.00 10.47
N ALA A 10 -6.29 -7.92 11.44
CA ALA A 10 -6.99 -9.19 11.43
C ALA A 10 -8.52 -8.98 11.47
N GLY A 11 -9.24 -9.65 10.57
CA GLY A 11 -10.70 -9.53 10.47
C GLY A 11 -11.19 -8.20 9.90
N ALA A 12 -10.32 -7.39 9.30
CA ALA A 12 -10.74 -6.17 8.61
C ALA A 12 -11.59 -6.49 7.38
N GLN A 13 -12.54 -5.59 7.07
CA GLN A 13 -13.28 -5.61 5.83
C GLN A 13 -12.42 -5.01 4.71
N GLU A 14 -12.32 -5.71 3.57
CA GLU A 14 -11.57 -5.29 2.40
C GLU A 14 -12.56 -4.89 1.28
N THR A 15 -12.62 -3.60 0.92
CA THR A 15 -13.53 -3.08 -0.10
C THR A 15 -12.71 -2.52 -1.27
N PRO A 16 -12.87 -3.03 -2.51
CA PRO A 16 -12.16 -2.49 -3.68
C PRO A 16 -12.45 -1.00 -3.89
N VAL A 17 -11.41 -0.22 -4.16
CA VAL A 17 -11.53 1.16 -4.63
C VAL A 17 -11.50 1.14 -6.15
N SER A 18 -12.32 1.97 -6.79
CA SER A 18 -12.37 2.09 -8.25
C SER A 18 -10.98 2.33 -8.82
N GLY A 19 -10.62 1.61 -9.89
CA GLY A 19 -9.30 1.68 -10.49
C GLY A 19 -8.93 3.09 -10.95
N ASP A 20 -7.65 3.43 -10.83
CA ASP A 20 -7.06 4.73 -11.15
C ASP A 20 -6.29 4.73 -12.49
N TRP A 21 -6.56 3.75 -13.37
CA TRP A 21 -5.82 3.46 -14.61
C TRP A 21 -4.37 2.99 -14.40
N SER A 22 -3.91 2.83 -13.15
CA SER A 22 -2.63 2.23 -12.87
C SER A 22 -2.72 0.69 -12.84
N GLN A 23 -1.57 0.02 -12.79
CA GLN A 23 -1.51 -1.42 -12.50
C GLN A 23 -1.69 -1.72 -11.01
N ARG A 24 -1.72 -0.69 -10.15
CA ARG A 24 -1.93 -0.87 -8.72
C ARG A 24 -3.41 -1.08 -8.48
N LYS A 25 -3.73 -2.01 -7.58
CA LYS A 25 -5.07 -2.20 -7.05
C LYS A 25 -5.12 -1.61 -5.66
N PHE A 26 -6.22 -0.94 -5.37
CA PHE A 26 -6.43 -0.28 -4.09
C PHE A 26 -7.65 -0.91 -3.41
N PHE A 27 -7.51 -1.20 -2.13
CA PHE A 27 -8.60 -1.69 -1.29
C PHE A 27 -8.67 -0.83 -0.05
N ARG A 28 -9.87 -0.36 0.28
CA ARG A 28 -10.14 0.23 1.58
C ARG A 28 -10.23 -0.88 2.61
N ILE A 29 -9.44 -0.75 3.67
CA ILE A 29 -9.38 -1.68 4.78
C ILE A 29 -10.04 -1.00 5.99
N GLU A 30 -11.05 -1.65 6.56
CA GLU A 30 -11.82 -1.10 7.68
C GLU A 30 -11.85 -2.08 8.84
N SER A 31 -11.46 -1.62 10.04
CA SER A 31 -11.49 -2.44 11.25
C SER A 31 -11.61 -1.56 12.50
N LYS A 32 -12.55 -1.90 13.39
CA LYS A 32 -12.74 -1.23 14.69
C LYS A 32 -12.80 0.31 14.60
N GLY A 33 -13.49 0.83 13.58
CA GLY A 33 -13.64 2.27 13.35
C GLY A 33 -12.41 2.97 12.76
N LYS A 34 -11.35 2.23 12.42
CA LYS A 34 -10.17 2.73 11.69
C LYS A 34 -10.24 2.35 10.23
N THR A 35 -9.67 3.20 9.39
CA THR A 35 -9.56 2.99 7.94
C THR A 35 -8.12 3.09 7.47
N SER A 36 -7.78 2.35 6.41
CA SER A 36 -6.47 2.33 5.76
C SER A 36 -6.67 1.91 4.29
N ILE A 37 -5.65 2.11 3.45
CA ILE A 37 -5.63 1.65 2.06
C ILE A 37 -4.55 0.56 1.92
N LEU A 38 -4.97 -0.61 1.47
CA LEU A 38 -4.07 -1.63 0.94
C LEU A 38 -3.81 -1.33 -0.53
N ILE A 39 -2.54 -1.16 -0.88
CA ILE A 39 -2.04 -1.07 -2.24
C ILE A 39 -1.45 -2.43 -2.61
N GLN A 40 -1.88 -2.98 -3.75
CA GLN A 40 -1.29 -4.17 -4.35
C GLN A 40 -0.71 -3.82 -5.71
N SER A 41 0.50 -4.28 -5.99
CA SER A 41 1.15 -4.15 -7.29
C SER A 41 1.95 -5.41 -7.63
N PHE A 42 2.58 -5.42 -8.80
CA PHE A 42 3.63 -6.41 -9.05
C PHE A 42 4.84 -6.11 -8.14
N PRO A 43 5.57 -7.14 -7.65
CA PRO A 43 6.86 -6.93 -7.01
C PRO A 43 7.79 -6.10 -7.90
N ASP A 44 8.63 -5.25 -7.28
CA ASP A 44 9.41 -4.24 -8.00
C ASP A 44 10.47 -4.81 -8.97
N ASP A 45 10.81 -6.09 -8.82
CA ASP A 45 11.73 -6.89 -9.64
C ASP A 45 11.03 -7.80 -10.67
N ASP A 46 9.70 -7.85 -10.67
CA ASP A 46 8.91 -8.60 -11.65
C ASP A 46 9.00 -7.91 -13.03
N ILE A 47 9.11 -8.71 -14.09
CA ILE A 47 9.17 -8.22 -15.48
C ILE A 47 7.94 -7.39 -15.89
N ARG A 48 6.81 -7.55 -15.20
CA ARG A 48 5.57 -6.81 -15.45
C ARG A 48 5.52 -5.47 -14.71
N ALA A 49 6.44 -5.20 -13.79
CA ALA A 49 6.48 -3.96 -13.04
C ALA A 49 6.85 -2.78 -13.96
N ILE A 50 5.97 -1.79 -14.04
CA ILE A 50 6.18 -0.59 -14.85
C ILE A 50 6.90 0.49 -14.03
N ALA A 51 7.80 1.23 -14.68
CA ALA A 51 8.45 2.39 -14.09
C ALA A 51 7.43 3.41 -13.55
N GLY A 52 7.67 3.96 -12.37
CA GLY A 52 6.74 4.87 -11.68
C GLY A 52 5.65 4.16 -10.85
N HIS A 53 5.50 2.84 -10.93
CA HIS A 53 4.55 2.07 -10.11
C HIS A 53 5.22 1.26 -8.99
N LYS A 54 6.53 1.38 -8.84
CA LYS A 54 7.31 0.64 -7.83
C LYS A 54 6.92 1.05 -6.41
N LEU A 55 6.66 0.08 -5.56
CA LEU A 55 6.25 0.34 -4.18
C LEU A 55 7.40 0.87 -3.34
N LYS A 56 8.66 0.48 -3.60
CA LYS A 56 9.82 1.05 -2.90
C LYS A 56 9.96 2.55 -3.12
N ASP A 57 9.62 3.03 -4.33
CA ASP A 57 9.68 4.45 -4.65
C ASP A 57 8.56 5.20 -3.92
N PHE A 58 7.36 4.61 -3.82
CA PHE A 58 6.29 5.16 -2.99
C PHE A 58 6.75 5.34 -1.54
N VAL A 59 7.31 4.29 -0.92
CA VAL A 59 7.79 4.33 0.48
C VAL A 59 8.85 5.41 0.67
N ARG A 60 9.86 5.45 -0.21
CA ARG A 60 10.95 6.42 -0.15
C ARG A 60 10.45 7.85 -0.31
N ILE A 61 9.54 8.10 -1.25
CA ILE A 61 9.01 9.44 -1.51
C ILE A 61 8.08 9.88 -0.38
N SER A 62 7.19 9.02 0.12
CA SER A 62 6.33 9.34 1.27
C SER A 62 7.16 9.73 2.50
N ALA A 63 8.18 8.93 2.84
CA ALA A 63 9.06 9.24 3.96
C ALA A 63 9.78 10.58 3.77
N TYR A 64 10.35 10.83 2.59
CA TYR A 64 11.03 12.08 2.28
C TYR A 64 10.09 13.30 2.39
N LEU A 65 8.85 13.20 1.89
CA LEU A 65 7.88 14.28 1.99
C LEU A 65 7.47 14.55 3.46
N ASN A 66 7.28 13.50 4.25
CA ASN A 66 6.96 13.63 5.67
C ASN A 66 8.13 14.27 6.46
N GLU A 67 9.38 13.93 6.14
CA GLU A 67 10.57 14.57 6.72
C GLU A 67 10.66 16.07 6.43
N LEU A 68 10.13 16.51 5.28
CA LEU A 68 10.02 17.93 4.93
C LEU A 68 8.84 18.64 5.61
N GLY A 69 8.06 17.95 6.45
CA GLY A 69 6.85 18.47 7.07
C GLY A 69 5.67 18.60 6.11
N LEU A 70 5.74 17.96 4.94
CA LEU A 70 4.62 17.86 4.01
C LEU A 70 3.74 16.67 4.38
N SER A 71 2.47 16.73 4.00
CA SER A 71 1.52 15.65 4.26
C SER A 71 1.58 14.59 3.16
N ALA A 72 2.24 13.46 3.42
CA ALA A 72 2.19 12.26 2.59
C ALA A 72 1.62 11.05 3.39
N PRO A 73 1.13 10.00 2.72
CA PRO A 73 0.62 8.81 3.41
C PRO A 73 1.72 8.13 4.23
N ASP A 74 1.44 7.89 5.51
CA ASP A 74 2.29 7.06 6.37
C ASP A 74 2.22 5.59 5.93
N VAL A 75 3.35 4.89 6.02
CA VAL A 75 3.42 3.47 5.69
C VAL A 75 3.29 2.67 6.97
N TYR A 76 2.11 2.05 7.18
CA TYR A 76 1.85 1.24 8.37
C TYR A 76 2.50 -0.14 8.30
N ALA A 77 2.55 -0.74 7.11
CA ALA A 77 3.21 -2.03 6.86
C ALA A 77 3.59 -2.19 5.39
N GLN A 78 4.61 -3.01 5.12
CA GLN A 78 5.09 -3.29 3.77
C GLN A 78 5.50 -4.76 3.61
N ASP A 79 5.19 -5.34 2.46
CA ASP A 79 5.71 -6.63 1.99
C ASP A 79 6.00 -6.49 0.49
N LEU A 80 7.12 -5.82 0.20
CA LEU A 80 7.51 -5.44 -1.16
C LEU A 80 7.80 -6.65 -2.06
N ALA A 81 8.25 -7.76 -1.48
CA ALA A 81 8.51 -9.01 -2.19
C ALA A 81 7.22 -9.62 -2.77
N HIS A 82 6.07 -9.34 -2.16
CA HIS A 82 4.76 -9.76 -2.64
C HIS A 82 3.95 -8.60 -3.25
N GLY A 83 4.56 -7.42 -3.41
CA GLY A 83 3.91 -6.25 -3.99
C GLY A 83 2.79 -5.68 -3.14
N LEU A 84 2.97 -5.62 -1.81
CA LEU A 84 1.93 -5.16 -0.88
C LEU A 84 2.40 -3.97 -0.03
N LEU A 85 1.53 -2.97 0.13
CA LEU A 85 1.73 -1.83 1.00
C LEU A 85 0.45 -1.47 1.74
N LEU A 86 0.54 -1.12 3.01
CA LEU A 86 -0.58 -0.64 3.82
C LEU A 86 -0.31 0.79 4.28
N VAL A 87 -1.20 1.72 3.92
CA VAL A 87 -1.08 3.17 4.16
C VAL A 87 -2.36 3.79 4.70
#